data_AF-A0A1J0LYQ5-F1
#
_entry.id   AF-A0A1J0LYQ5-F1
#
_cell.length_a   1.000
_cell.length_b   1.000
_cell.length_c   1.000
_cell.angle_alpha   90.00
_cell.angle_beta   90.00
_cell.angle_gamma   90.00
#
_symmetry.space_group_name_H-M   'P 1'
#
loop_
_entity.id
_entity.type
_entity.pdbx_description
1 polymer ?
#
loop_
_entity_poly.entity_id
_entity_poly.type
_entity_poly.pdbx_seq_one_letter_code
_entity_poly.pdbx_strand_id
1 'polypeptide(L)'
;MEAQAPLFPNPNLREDAQEVLNYIRALERGRALLKELPLSLRLLKEMHAVLLQGVRGQNRAPGEFRRAQNWIGPPGCTLAEARYVPPPPGPMLEALDALERFWHSDHGLPPLVEIALVHYQFEAIHPFLDGNGRIGRLLITLMLLERNLLPEPALYLSAYFERYRSQYYDLLLRVSQTGDWLSWIVFFLQGVKTEAKDAAQKAQRLTALRQSWRQIYQSQGGSAHLLALIDLLFEQPVLTAPIVQKHLGVTHAWAMRLLRRLVEDGILSPIGQARRNRLYGAREILQALEEPSHAEEAH
;
A
#
# COMPACT_ATOMS: atom_id res chain seq x y z
N MET A 1 -23.47 -3.63 -4.03
CA MET A 1 -23.29 -4.40 -2.78
C MET A 1 -21.81 -4.47 -2.46
N GLU A 2 -21.32 -3.54 -1.63
CA GLU A 2 -19.93 -3.56 -1.19
C GLU A 2 -19.88 -3.38 0.33
N ALA A 3 -19.89 -4.51 1.04
CA ALA A 3 -19.08 -4.59 2.25
C ALA A 3 -17.64 -4.37 1.78
N GLN A 4 -17.05 -3.23 2.10
CA GLN A 4 -15.63 -2.99 1.84
C GLN A 4 -14.84 -4.00 2.65
N ALA A 5 -14.10 -4.86 1.95
CA ALA A 5 -13.16 -5.77 2.58
C ALA A 5 -12.02 -4.93 3.24
N PRO A 6 -11.53 -5.33 4.41
CA PRO A 6 -10.31 -4.76 4.97
C PRO A 6 -9.16 -4.97 3.98
N LEU A 7 -8.28 -3.96 3.82
CA LEU A 7 -7.14 -4.03 2.88
C LEU A 7 -6.08 -5.07 3.28
N PHE A 8 -6.05 -5.44 4.56
CA PHE A 8 -5.33 -6.61 5.02
C PHE A 8 -6.35 -7.64 5.39
N PRO A 9 -6.60 -8.58 4.49
CA PRO A 9 -7.47 -9.65 4.83
C PRO A 9 -6.75 -10.60 5.81
N ASN A 10 -7.51 -11.50 6.40
CA ASN A 10 -6.97 -12.49 7.33
C ASN A 10 -5.93 -13.36 6.57
N PRO A 11 -4.67 -13.48 7.03
CA PRO A 11 -3.58 -14.16 6.30
C PRO A 11 -3.79 -15.65 6.03
N ASN A 12 -4.96 -16.20 6.37
CA ASN A 12 -5.36 -17.58 6.19
C ASN A 12 -6.11 -17.87 4.87
N LEU A 13 -6.29 -16.91 3.97
CA LEU A 13 -7.02 -17.11 2.70
C LEU A 13 -6.16 -16.73 1.48
N ARG A 14 -6.28 -17.49 0.39
CA ARG A 14 -5.44 -17.39 -0.81
C ARG A 14 -5.81 -16.20 -1.71
N GLU A 15 -7.09 -15.84 -1.72
CA GLU A 15 -7.63 -14.70 -2.49
C GLU A 15 -7.09 -13.37 -1.95
N ASP A 16 -7.02 -13.30 -0.63
CA ASP A 16 -6.56 -12.19 0.16
C ASP A 16 -5.10 -11.79 -0.15
N ALA A 17 -4.23 -12.78 -0.30
CA ALA A 17 -2.85 -12.55 -0.73
C ALA A 17 -2.75 -12.06 -2.18
N GLN A 18 -3.63 -12.53 -3.07
CA GLN A 18 -3.64 -12.10 -4.47
C GLN A 18 -4.10 -10.64 -4.61
N GLU A 19 -5.03 -10.18 -3.77
CA GLU A 19 -5.44 -8.77 -3.73
C GLU A 19 -4.28 -7.84 -3.33
N VAL A 20 -3.50 -8.22 -2.31
CA VAL A 20 -2.31 -7.47 -1.90
C VAL A 20 -1.27 -7.43 -3.02
N LEU A 21 -1.01 -8.58 -3.68
CA LEU A 21 -0.09 -8.62 -4.82
C LEU A 21 -0.56 -7.75 -5.98
N ASN A 22 -1.86 -7.72 -6.27
CA ASN A 22 -2.41 -6.87 -7.32
C ASN A 22 -2.31 -5.39 -6.96
N TYR A 23 -2.48 -5.02 -5.70
CA TYR A 23 -2.28 -3.66 -5.22
C TYR A 23 -0.83 -3.20 -5.48
N ILE A 24 0.14 -4.02 -5.11
CA ILE A 24 1.57 -3.74 -5.36
C ILE A 24 1.84 -3.64 -6.87
N ARG A 25 1.32 -4.57 -7.68
CA ARG A 25 1.47 -4.51 -9.15
C ARG A 25 0.84 -3.26 -9.75
N ALA A 26 -0.32 -2.84 -9.26
CA ALA A 26 -0.99 -1.63 -9.72
C ALA A 26 -0.17 -0.38 -9.38
N LEU A 27 0.37 -0.30 -8.16
CA LEU A 27 1.28 0.78 -7.75
C LEU A 27 2.54 0.84 -8.62
N GLU A 28 3.20 -0.30 -8.85
CA GLU A 28 4.38 -0.39 -9.70
C GLU A 28 4.08 0.00 -11.15
N ARG A 29 2.92 -0.42 -11.67
CA ARG A 29 2.44 -0.01 -12.99
C ARG A 29 2.23 1.50 -13.06
N GLY A 30 1.56 2.08 -12.06
CA GLY A 30 1.36 3.53 -11.97
C GLY A 30 2.67 4.30 -11.91
N ARG A 31 3.61 3.88 -11.06
CA ARG A 31 4.95 4.47 -10.94
C ARG A 31 5.74 4.41 -12.25
N ALA A 32 5.64 3.30 -12.98
CA ALA A 32 6.27 3.19 -14.31
C ALA A 32 5.63 4.17 -15.31
N LEU A 33 4.30 4.27 -15.34
CA LEU A 33 3.57 5.15 -16.26
C LEU A 33 3.82 6.64 -15.99
N LEU A 34 3.99 7.05 -14.73
CA LEU A 34 4.32 8.43 -14.37
C LEU A 34 5.63 8.94 -14.99
N LYS A 35 6.52 8.04 -15.45
CA LYS A 35 7.75 8.41 -16.17
C LYS A 35 7.49 8.79 -17.63
N GLU A 36 6.35 8.38 -18.17
CA GLU A 36 6.01 8.52 -19.59
C GLU A 36 4.86 9.50 -19.84
N LEU A 37 3.92 9.61 -18.89
CA LEU A 37 2.77 10.51 -18.98
C LEU A 37 2.42 11.11 -17.60
N PRO A 38 1.80 12.31 -17.57
CA PRO A 38 1.31 12.89 -16.32
C PRO A 38 0.24 12.02 -15.67
N LEU A 39 0.04 12.20 -14.36
CA LEU A 39 -1.05 11.55 -13.63
C LEU A 39 -2.39 11.88 -14.31
N SER A 40 -3.17 10.87 -14.64
CA SER A 40 -4.38 11.05 -15.44
C SER A 40 -5.44 10.01 -15.12
N LEU A 41 -6.69 10.29 -15.52
CA LEU A 41 -7.79 9.33 -15.44
C LEU A 41 -7.49 8.04 -16.21
N ARG A 42 -6.78 8.15 -17.33
CA ARG A 42 -6.29 6.98 -18.09
C ARG A 42 -5.38 6.10 -17.23
N LEU A 43 -4.42 6.70 -16.53
CA LEU A 43 -3.51 5.97 -15.65
C LEU A 43 -4.29 5.25 -14.54
N LEU A 44 -5.29 5.92 -13.94
CA LEU A 44 -6.15 5.30 -12.92
C LEU A 44 -6.94 4.11 -13.48
N LYS A 45 -7.46 4.20 -14.70
CA LYS A 45 -8.12 3.08 -15.40
C LYS A 45 -7.15 1.91 -15.61
N GLU A 46 -5.92 2.16 -16.06
CA GLU A 46 -4.90 1.11 -16.25
C GLU A 46 -4.56 0.40 -14.92
N MET A 47 -4.39 1.17 -13.85
CA MET A 47 -4.13 0.61 -12.51
C MET A 47 -5.32 -0.19 -11.99
N HIS A 48 -6.54 0.30 -12.19
CA HIS A 48 -7.75 -0.39 -11.79
C HIS A 48 -7.92 -1.73 -12.54
N ALA A 49 -7.54 -1.78 -13.83
CA ALA A 49 -7.53 -3.03 -14.57
C ALA A 49 -6.59 -4.07 -13.94
N VAL A 50 -5.38 -3.66 -13.52
CA VAL A 50 -4.40 -4.54 -12.84
C VAL A 50 -4.89 -4.96 -11.45
N LEU A 51 -5.47 -4.02 -10.71
CA LEU A 51 -5.94 -4.23 -9.34
C LEU A 51 -6.96 -5.38 -9.23
N LEU A 52 -7.88 -5.47 -10.20
CA LEU A 52 -8.98 -6.45 -10.14
C LEU A 52 -8.68 -7.79 -10.83
N GLN A 53 -7.45 -8.05 -11.27
CA GLN A 53 -7.12 -9.29 -12.00
C GLN A 53 -7.18 -10.53 -11.11
N GLY A 54 -8.04 -11.50 -11.43
CA GLY A 54 -8.06 -12.79 -10.72
C GLY A 54 -8.59 -12.72 -9.30
N VAL A 55 -9.28 -11.63 -8.92
CA VAL A 55 -9.79 -11.37 -7.57
C VAL A 55 -11.23 -10.87 -7.59
N ARG A 56 -11.80 -10.60 -6.42
CA ARG A 56 -13.14 -10.00 -6.31
C ARG A 56 -13.20 -8.71 -7.13
N GLY A 57 -14.26 -8.59 -7.93
CA GLY A 57 -14.46 -7.44 -8.82
C GLY A 57 -13.93 -7.67 -10.24
N GLN A 58 -13.25 -8.77 -10.55
CA GLN A 58 -12.74 -9.06 -11.91
C GLN A 58 -13.81 -8.99 -13.02
N ASN A 59 -15.07 -9.28 -12.69
CA ASN A 59 -16.20 -9.24 -13.62
C ASN A 59 -16.96 -7.89 -13.58
N ARG A 60 -16.44 -6.90 -12.84
CA ARG A 60 -17.07 -5.58 -12.63
C ARG A 60 -16.37 -4.50 -13.47
N ALA A 61 -16.20 -4.80 -14.75
CA ALA A 61 -15.57 -3.93 -15.75
C ALA A 61 -14.20 -3.37 -15.32
N PRO A 62 -13.18 -4.23 -15.11
CA PRO A 62 -11.83 -3.77 -14.78
C PRO A 62 -11.30 -2.78 -15.80
N GLY A 63 -11.00 -1.58 -15.31
CA GLY A 63 -10.36 -0.52 -16.06
C GLY A 63 -11.36 0.36 -16.78
N GLU A 64 -12.65 0.25 -16.47
CA GLU A 64 -13.70 1.09 -17.06
C GLU A 64 -14.51 1.80 -15.99
N PHE A 65 -14.88 3.05 -16.27
CA PHE A 65 -15.81 3.78 -15.41
C PHE A 65 -17.20 3.16 -15.49
N ARG A 66 -17.92 3.21 -14.37
CA ARG A 66 -19.23 2.59 -14.25
C ARG A 66 -20.24 3.28 -15.18
N ARG A 67 -21.09 2.45 -15.78
CA ARG A 67 -22.27 2.90 -16.56
C ARG A 67 -23.58 2.76 -15.78
N ALA A 68 -23.50 2.28 -14.55
CA ALA A 68 -24.62 2.08 -13.65
C ALA A 68 -24.49 2.94 -12.39
N GLN A 69 -25.61 3.19 -11.72
CA GLN A 69 -25.63 3.88 -10.44
C GLN A 69 -25.02 3.00 -9.34
N ASN A 70 -24.07 3.56 -8.60
CA ASN A 70 -23.55 2.96 -7.37
C ASN A 70 -24.22 3.57 -6.15
N TRP A 71 -24.09 2.90 -5.01
CA TRP A 71 -24.46 3.43 -3.70
C TRP A 71 -23.58 2.81 -2.63
N ILE A 72 -23.33 3.59 -1.58
CA ILE A 72 -22.44 3.21 -0.47
C ILE A 72 -23.30 3.07 0.78
N GLY A 73 -23.20 1.92 1.43
CA GLY A 73 -23.96 1.61 2.64
C GLY A 73 -23.66 0.21 3.14
N PRO A 74 -24.39 -0.26 4.17
CA PRO A 74 -24.23 -1.59 4.72
C PRO A 74 -24.35 -2.69 3.65
N PRO A 75 -23.75 -3.86 3.88
CA PRO A 75 -23.84 -4.98 2.96
C PRO A 75 -25.31 -5.34 2.70
N GLY A 76 -25.68 -5.48 1.43
CA GLY A 76 -27.05 -5.81 1.02
C GLY A 76 -28.04 -4.64 0.99
N CYS A 77 -27.63 -3.43 1.38
CA CYS A 77 -28.55 -2.29 1.40
C CYS A 77 -29.04 -1.92 0.00
N THR A 78 -30.27 -1.44 -0.06
CA THR A 78 -30.85 -0.85 -1.26
C THR A 78 -30.37 0.59 -1.43
N LEU A 79 -30.70 1.19 -2.59
CA LEU A 79 -30.44 2.61 -2.83
C LEU A 79 -31.14 3.52 -1.78
N ALA A 80 -32.33 3.13 -1.31
CA ALA A 80 -33.10 3.89 -0.32
C ALA A 80 -32.47 3.87 1.07
N GLU A 81 -31.69 2.83 1.37
CA GLU A 81 -30.99 2.63 2.65
C GLU A 81 -29.51 3.03 2.56
N ALA A 82 -29.08 3.59 1.42
CA ALA A 82 -27.71 3.98 1.20
C ALA A 82 -27.33 5.15 2.12
N ARG A 83 -26.13 5.05 2.70
CA ARG A 83 -25.52 6.15 3.46
C ARG A 83 -25.11 7.30 2.56
N TYR A 84 -24.67 6.97 1.35
CA TYR A 84 -24.27 7.95 0.35
C TYR A 84 -24.56 7.42 -1.06
N VAL A 85 -25.05 8.30 -1.92
CA VAL A 85 -25.31 8.01 -3.33
C VAL A 85 -24.40 8.90 -4.17
N PRO A 86 -23.36 8.35 -4.83
CA PRO A 86 -22.48 9.12 -5.71
C PRO A 86 -23.22 9.64 -6.95
N PRO A 87 -22.65 10.58 -7.70
CA PRO A 87 -23.28 11.13 -8.91
C PRO A 87 -23.69 10.05 -9.92
N PRO A 88 -24.79 10.23 -10.69
CA PRO A 88 -25.11 9.30 -11.77
C PRO A 88 -24.07 9.35 -12.90
N PRO A 89 -24.02 8.34 -13.80
CA PRO A 89 -22.93 8.20 -14.77
C PRO A 89 -22.62 9.44 -15.64
N GLY A 90 -23.62 10.24 -16.03
CA GLY A 90 -23.40 11.49 -16.77
C GLY A 90 -22.62 12.53 -15.94
N PRO A 91 -23.22 13.05 -14.84
CA PRO A 91 -22.55 13.96 -13.91
C PRO A 91 -21.24 13.43 -13.30
N MET A 92 -21.10 12.11 -13.18
CA MET A 92 -19.85 11.48 -12.75
C MET A 92 -18.70 11.78 -13.75
N LEU A 93 -18.94 11.68 -15.06
CA LEU A 93 -17.92 11.97 -16.06
C LEU A 93 -17.53 13.45 -16.05
N GLU A 94 -18.50 14.35 -15.88
CA GLU A 94 -18.25 15.79 -15.72
C GLU A 94 -17.40 16.08 -14.48
N ALA A 95 -17.71 15.43 -13.36
CA ALA A 95 -16.97 15.58 -12.11
C ALA A 95 -15.54 15.01 -12.21
N LEU A 96 -15.33 13.90 -12.93
CA LEU A 96 -14.00 13.35 -13.18
C LEU A 96 -13.15 14.29 -14.03
N ASP A 97 -13.73 14.83 -15.11
CA ASP A 97 -13.05 15.80 -15.97
C ASP A 97 -12.67 17.07 -15.19
N ALA A 98 -13.59 17.59 -14.36
CA ALA A 98 -13.30 18.73 -13.49
C ALA A 98 -12.20 18.41 -12.46
N LEU A 99 -12.21 17.20 -11.89
CA LEU A 99 -11.20 16.75 -10.94
C LEU A 99 -9.81 16.63 -11.60
N GLU A 100 -9.72 16.08 -12.81
CA GLU A 100 -8.46 15.97 -13.55
C GLU A 100 -7.90 17.36 -13.93
N ARG A 101 -8.77 18.27 -14.36
CA ARG A 101 -8.38 19.67 -14.58
C ARG A 101 -7.90 20.35 -13.31
N PHE A 102 -8.53 20.07 -12.16
CA PHE A 102 -8.17 20.67 -10.88
C PHE A 102 -6.74 20.29 -10.46
N TRP A 103 -6.37 19.01 -10.45
CA TRP A 103 -5.02 18.61 -10.02
C TRP A 103 -3.93 18.97 -11.06
N HIS A 104 -4.28 19.38 -12.28
CA HIS A 104 -3.32 19.94 -13.23
C HIS A 104 -3.26 21.47 -13.20
N SER A 105 -4.13 22.12 -12.43
CA SER A 105 -4.17 23.58 -12.35
C SER A 105 -3.17 24.12 -11.34
N ASP A 106 -2.69 25.35 -11.56
CA ASP A 106 -1.93 26.09 -10.56
C ASP A 106 -2.90 26.86 -9.64
N HIS A 107 -3.24 26.24 -8.51
CA HIS A 107 -4.13 26.80 -7.51
C HIS A 107 -3.40 27.33 -6.27
N GLY A 108 -2.06 27.23 -6.21
CA GLY A 108 -1.26 27.74 -5.08
C GLY A 108 -1.52 27.08 -3.72
N LEU A 109 -2.13 25.88 -3.69
CA LEU A 109 -2.41 25.17 -2.43
C LEU A 109 -1.16 24.39 -1.99
N PRO A 110 -0.95 24.21 -0.67
CA PRO A 110 0.04 23.26 -0.20
C PRO A 110 -0.24 21.85 -0.76
N PRO A 111 0.76 21.12 -1.27
CA PRO A 111 0.53 19.84 -1.95
C PRO A 111 -0.24 18.80 -1.13
N LEU A 112 -0.01 18.71 0.19
CA LEU A 112 -0.75 17.76 1.04
C LEU A 112 -2.23 18.14 1.22
N VAL A 113 -2.56 19.43 1.12
CA VAL A 113 -3.95 19.89 1.15
C VAL A 113 -4.63 19.53 -0.17
N GLU A 114 -3.96 19.78 -1.30
CA GLU A 114 -4.45 19.36 -2.63
C GLU A 114 -4.75 17.86 -2.66
N ILE A 115 -3.82 17.01 -2.21
CA ILE A 115 -4.00 15.56 -2.19
C ILE A 115 -5.20 15.16 -1.31
N ALA A 116 -5.41 15.82 -0.16
CA ALA A 116 -6.57 15.58 0.68
C ALA A 116 -7.88 15.90 -0.05
N LEU A 117 -7.93 17.02 -0.78
CA LEU A 117 -9.10 17.41 -1.57
C LEU A 117 -9.38 16.43 -2.71
N VAL A 118 -8.34 16.06 -3.47
CA VAL A 118 -8.43 15.12 -4.59
C VAL A 118 -8.87 13.75 -4.10
N HIS A 119 -8.32 13.26 -2.99
CA HIS A 119 -8.71 11.98 -2.43
C HIS A 119 -10.20 11.96 -2.03
N TYR A 120 -10.67 12.97 -1.31
CA TYR A 120 -12.10 13.10 -1.00
C TYR A 120 -12.95 13.11 -2.27
N GLN A 121 -12.60 13.96 -3.25
CA GLN A 121 -13.40 14.16 -4.44
C GLN A 121 -13.49 12.87 -5.26
N PHE A 122 -12.40 12.12 -5.37
CA PHE A 122 -12.40 10.81 -6.03
C PHE A 122 -13.32 9.80 -5.32
N GLU A 123 -13.25 9.71 -3.98
CA GLU A 123 -14.12 8.82 -3.19
C GLU A 123 -15.61 9.20 -3.32
N ALA A 124 -15.92 10.49 -3.37
CA ALA A 124 -17.27 11.02 -3.56
C ALA A 124 -17.83 10.74 -4.96
N ILE A 125 -17.01 10.89 -6.01
CA ILE A 125 -17.41 10.55 -7.38
C ILE A 125 -17.64 9.04 -7.54
N HIS A 126 -16.79 8.24 -6.88
CA HIS A 126 -16.88 6.79 -6.82
C HIS A 126 -17.02 6.13 -8.21
N PRO A 127 -16.02 6.31 -9.10
CA PRO A 127 -16.21 6.12 -10.55
C PRO A 127 -16.22 4.67 -11.05
N PHE A 128 -15.79 3.70 -10.25
CA PHE A 128 -15.71 2.29 -10.62
C PHE A 128 -16.82 1.46 -9.95
N LEU A 129 -17.13 0.27 -10.47
CA LEU A 129 -18.13 -0.65 -9.87
C LEU A 129 -17.63 -1.39 -8.62
N ASP A 130 -16.32 -1.41 -8.40
CA ASP A 130 -15.62 -1.98 -7.25
C ASP A 130 -14.22 -1.34 -7.20
N GLY A 131 -13.48 -1.47 -6.09
CA GLY A 131 -12.07 -1.07 -6.04
C GLY A 131 -11.82 0.43 -5.89
N ASN A 132 -12.86 1.26 -5.76
CA ASN A 132 -12.74 2.71 -5.59
C ASN A 132 -11.79 3.08 -4.45
N GLY A 133 -12.04 2.56 -3.24
CA GLY A 133 -11.17 2.84 -2.08
C GLY A 133 -9.70 2.49 -2.34
N ARG A 134 -9.45 1.36 -3.03
CA ARG A 134 -8.09 0.89 -3.32
C ARG A 134 -7.40 1.82 -4.33
N ILE A 135 -8.09 2.27 -5.37
CA ILE A 135 -7.57 3.26 -6.32
C ILE A 135 -7.42 4.64 -5.69
N GLY A 136 -8.36 5.07 -4.86
CA GLY A 136 -8.30 6.36 -4.16
C GLY A 136 -7.08 6.45 -3.24
N ARG A 137 -6.70 5.36 -2.58
CA ARG A 137 -5.47 5.28 -1.78
C ARG A 137 -4.20 5.20 -2.63
N LEU A 138 -4.22 4.48 -3.75
CA LEU A 138 -3.11 4.49 -4.70
C LEU A 138 -2.87 5.88 -5.27
N LEU A 139 -3.93 6.63 -5.56
CA LEU A 139 -3.87 8.01 -6.06
C LEU A 139 -3.10 8.93 -5.12
N ILE A 140 -3.30 8.81 -3.79
CA ILE A 140 -2.51 9.54 -2.79
C ILE A 140 -1.00 9.30 -3.02
N THR A 141 -0.60 8.03 -3.09
CA THR A 141 0.81 7.66 -3.26
C THR A 141 1.39 8.19 -4.56
N LEU A 142 0.65 8.09 -5.67
CA LEU A 142 1.09 8.62 -6.96
C LEU A 142 1.26 10.13 -6.95
N MET A 143 0.33 10.87 -6.33
CA MET A 143 0.47 12.33 -6.22
C MET A 143 1.66 12.71 -5.34
N LEU A 144 1.96 11.97 -4.26
CA LEU A 144 3.16 12.20 -3.46
C LEU A 144 4.45 12.04 -4.30
N LEU A 145 4.48 11.05 -5.19
CA LEU A 145 5.60 10.82 -6.11
C LEU A 145 5.68 11.91 -7.19
N GLU A 146 4.56 12.21 -7.87
CA GLU A 146 4.50 13.21 -8.94
C GLU A 146 4.86 14.62 -8.45
N ARG A 147 4.46 14.96 -7.22
CA ARG A 147 4.81 16.24 -6.57
C ARG A 147 6.23 16.25 -5.98
N ASN A 148 7.02 15.20 -6.17
CA ASN A 148 8.37 15.03 -5.62
C ASN A 148 8.46 15.19 -4.10
N LEU A 149 7.38 14.86 -3.38
CA LEU A 149 7.38 14.86 -1.92
C LEU A 149 8.05 13.62 -1.34
N LEU A 150 8.03 12.52 -2.10
CA LEU A 150 8.73 11.29 -1.78
C LEU A 150 9.45 10.75 -3.02
N PRO A 151 10.67 10.20 -2.86
CA PRO A 151 11.38 9.55 -3.96
C PRO A 151 10.83 8.15 -4.26
N GLU A 152 10.17 7.52 -3.29
CA GLU A 152 9.68 6.15 -3.34
C GLU A 152 8.34 6.04 -2.59
N PRO A 153 7.49 5.05 -2.90
CA PRO A 153 6.17 4.89 -2.29
C PRO A 153 6.26 4.30 -0.87
N ALA A 154 7.00 4.96 0.01
CA ALA A 154 7.32 4.50 1.36
C ALA A 154 6.26 4.89 2.41
N LEU A 155 5.28 5.72 2.05
CA LEU A 155 4.25 6.20 2.96
C LEU A 155 2.91 5.49 2.69
N TYR A 156 2.34 4.86 3.72
CA TYR A 156 1.14 4.03 3.60
C TYR A 156 -0.02 4.53 4.47
N LEU A 157 -0.77 5.52 3.97
CA LEU A 157 -1.91 6.11 4.69
C LEU A 157 -3.05 5.12 5.00
N SER A 158 -3.13 4.00 4.29
CA SER A 158 -4.21 3.03 4.50
C SER A 158 -4.22 2.45 5.91
N ALA A 159 -3.05 2.30 6.56
CA ALA A 159 -2.98 1.81 7.93
C ALA A 159 -3.68 2.77 8.91
N TYR A 160 -3.45 4.07 8.75
CA TYR A 160 -4.14 5.11 9.51
C TYR A 160 -5.65 5.10 9.24
N PHE A 161 -6.06 5.08 7.97
CA PHE A 161 -7.50 5.06 7.63
C PHE A 161 -8.20 3.81 8.14
N GLU A 162 -7.56 2.64 8.13
CA GLU A 162 -8.14 1.42 8.69
C GLU A 162 -8.24 1.50 10.22
N ARG A 163 -7.21 2.03 10.90
CA ARG A 163 -7.24 2.24 12.36
C ARG A 163 -8.38 3.19 12.78
N TYR A 164 -8.62 4.23 12.00
CA TYR A 164 -9.66 5.25 12.26
C TYR A 164 -10.84 5.13 11.28
N ARG A 165 -11.21 3.89 10.90
CA ARG A 165 -12.17 3.61 9.82
C ARG A 165 -13.50 4.35 9.95
N SER A 166 -14.11 4.36 11.14
CA SER A 166 -15.39 5.08 11.34
C SER A 166 -15.22 6.57 11.10
N GLN A 167 -14.22 7.18 11.76
CA GLN A 167 -13.94 8.60 11.67
C GLN A 167 -13.63 9.03 10.23
N TYR A 168 -12.87 8.22 9.48
CA TYR A 168 -12.59 8.45 8.06
C TYR A 168 -13.89 8.58 7.25
N TYR A 169 -14.81 7.62 7.33
CA TYR A 169 -16.08 7.70 6.58
C TYR A 169 -17.00 8.82 7.07
N ASP A 170 -17.03 9.06 8.39
CA ASP A 170 -17.84 10.13 8.98
C ASP A 170 -17.37 11.51 8.50
N LEU A 171 -16.06 11.71 8.37
CA LEU A 171 -15.47 12.95 7.85
C LEU A 171 -15.75 13.14 6.36
N LEU A 172 -15.57 12.09 5.53
CA LEU A 172 -15.94 12.17 4.11
C LEU A 172 -17.43 12.51 3.95
N LEU A 173 -18.30 11.91 4.77
CA LEU A 173 -19.73 12.22 4.72
C LEU A 173 -20.01 13.66 5.13
N ARG A 174 -19.36 14.17 6.18
CA ARG A 174 -19.54 15.57 6.62
C ARG A 174 -19.11 16.60 5.58
N VAL A 175 -18.05 16.34 4.82
CA VAL A 175 -17.70 17.20 3.67
C VAL A 175 -18.87 17.24 2.68
N SER A 176 -19.45 16.08 2.37
CA SER A 176 -20.56 15.96 1.41
C SER A 176 -21.87 16.59 1.90
N GLN A 177 -22.13 16.58 3.21
CA GLN A 177 -23.38 17.06 3.80
C GLN A 177 -23.33 18.54 4.19
N THR A 178 -22.21 19.01 4.72
CA THR A 178 -22.10 20.33 5.34
C THR A 178 -20.88 21.13 4.89
N GLY A 179 -20.05 20.60 3.98
CA GLY A 179 -18.84 21.27 3.54
C GLY A 179 -17.75 21.37 4.61
N ASP A 180 -17.71 20.45 5.57
CA ASP A 180 -16.72 20.42 6.67
C ASP A 180 -15.32 19.98 6.20
N TRP A 181 -14.74 20.75 5.27
CA TRP A 181 -13.42 20.52 4.68
C TRP A 181 -12.31 20.59 5.71
N LEU A 182 -12.41 21.50 6.68
CA LEU A 182 -11.37 21.71 7.67
C LEU A 182 -11.14 20.45 8.50
N SER A 183 -12.20 19.83 9.01
CA SER A 183 -12.08 18.60 9.81
C SER A 183 -11.48 17.46 9.00
N TRP A 184 -11.85 17.34 7.72
CA TRP A 184 -11.28 16.33 6.81
C TRP A 184 -9.79 16.56 6.57
N ILE A 185 -9.39 17.78 6.23
CA ILE A 185 -7.99 18.12 5.95
C ILE A 185 -7.13 17.90 7.20
N VAL A 186 -7.60 18.31 8.38
CA VAL A 186 -6.87 18.10 9.65
C VAL A 186 -6.66 16.61 9.92
N PHE A 187 -7.70 15.77 9.75
CA PHE A 187 -7.59 14.32 9.90
C PHE A 187 -6.61 13.70 8.90
N PHE A 188 -6.70 14.10 7.63
CA PHE A 188 -5.80 13.62 6.58
C PHE A 188 -4.34 13.96 6.89
N LEU A 189 -4.05 15.21 7.25
CA LEU A 189 -2.70 15.67 7.58
C LEU A 189 -2.15 15.00 8.85
N GLN A 190 -3.01 14.73 9.84
CA GLN A 190 -2.62 13.95 11.00
C GLN A 190 -2.27 12.51 10.63
N GLY A 191 -3.00 11.90 9.70
CA GLY A 191 -2.65 10.60 9.12
C GLY A 191 -1.29 10.61 8.41
N VAL A 192 -1.04 11.60 7.55
CA VAL A 192 0.27 11.78 6.90
C VAL A 192 1.39 11.90 7.94
N LYS A 193 1.22 12.74 8.96
CA LYS A 193 2.20 12.93 10.03
C LYS A 193 2.50 11.64 10.81
N THR A 194 1.46 10.91 11.19
CA THR A 194 1.60 9.65 11.94
C THR A 194 2.33 8.60 11.12
N GLU A 195 1.89 8.35 9.89
CA GLU A 195 2.50 7.32 9.03
C GLU A 195 3.92 7.71 8.59
N ALA A 196 4.21 9.01 8.41
CA ALA A 196 5.56 9.46 8.06
C ALA A 196 6.55 9.23 9.21
N LYS A 197 6.11 9.46 10.47
CA LYS A 197 6.92 9.17 11.65
C LYS A 197 7.17 7.67 11.79
N ASP A 198 6.14 6.85 11.65
CA ASP A 198 6.23 5.39 11.70
C ASP A 198 7.21 4.86 10.64
N ALA A 199 7.06 5.29 9.39
CA ALA A 199 7.96 4.92 8.29
C ALA A 199 9.42 5.32 8.57
N ALA A 200 9.64 6.54 9.07
CA ALA A 200 10.98 7.02 9.40
C ALA A 200 11.64 6.21 10.53
N GLN A 201 10.88 5.89 11.59
CA GLN A 201 11.36 5.08 12.72
C GLN A 201 11.69 3.64 12.29
N LYS A 202 10.83 3.02 11.48
CA LYS A 202 11.09 1.70 10.90
C LYS A 202 12.35 1.69 10.03
N ALA A 203 12.52 2.70 9.17
CA ALA A 203 13.72 2.83 8.34
C ALA A 203 15.00 2.97 9.19
N GLN A 204 14.96 3.76 10.27
CA GLN A 204 16.09 3.91 11.19
C GLN A 204 16.42 2.59 11.89
N ARG A 205 15.40 1.87 12.40
CA ARG A 205 15.57 0.57 13.06
C ARG A 205 16.17 -0.48 12.13
N LEU A 206 15.65 -0.58 10.90
CA LEU A 206 16.17 -1.51 9.90
C LEU A 206 17.61 -1.17 9.49
N THR A 207 17.94 0.12 9.36
CA THR A 207 19.30 0.57 9.04
C THR A 207 20.27 0.21 10.16
N ALA A 208 19.90 0.49 11.41
CA ALA A 208 20.70 0.14 12.59
C ALA A 208 20.89 -1.38 12.72
N LEU A 209 19.82 -2.15 12.49
CA LEU A 209 19.88 -3.62 12.50
C LEU A 209 20.84 -4.15 11.44
N ARG A 210 20.75 -3.64 10.21
CA ARG A 210 21.65 -4.01 9.11
C ARG A 210 23.12 -3.72 9.44
N GLN A 211 23.39 -2.53 9.98
CA GLN A 211 24.74 -2.13 10.37
C GLN A 211 25.29 -3.04 11.48
N SER A 212 24.48 -3.30 12.51
CA SER A 212 24.83 -4.19 13.62
C SER A 212 25.19 -5.59 13.13
N TRP A 213 24.31 -6.22 12.34
CA TRP A 213 24.57 -7.55 11.78
C TRP A 213 25.84 -7.56 10.94
N ARG A 214 26.00 -6.58 10.03
CA ARG A 214 27.20 -6.51 9.18
C ARG A 214 28.47 -6.41 10.01
N GLN A 215 28.49 -5.59 11.06
CA GLN A 215 29.65 -5.43 11.95
C GLN A 215 29.98 -6.73 12.71
N ILE A 216 28.97 -7.41 13.26
CA ILE A 216 29.14 -8.69 13.98
C ILE A 216 29.81 -9.71 13.05
N TYR A 217 29.24 -9.96 11.87
CA TYR A 217 29.77 -10.97 10.97
C TYR A 217 31.12 -10.57 10.35
N GLN A 218 31.38 -9.28 10.14
CA GLN A 218 32.68 -8.82 9.65
C GLN A 218 33.77 -9.04 10.70
N SER A 219 33.50 -8.77 11.98
CA SER A 219 34.45 -9.00 13.08
C SER A 219 34.74 -10.49 13.35
N GLN A 220 33.80 -11.37 13.04
CA GLN A 220 33.98 -12.83 13.14
C GLN A 220 34.69 -13.44 11.91
N GLY A 221 35.17 -12.63 10.96
CA GLY A 221 35.81 -13.11 9.73
C GLY A 221 34.82 -13.70 8.72
N GLY A 222 33.57 -13.25 8.74
CA GLY A 222 32.53 -13.68 7.82
C GLY A 222 32.91 -13.44 6.36
N SER A 223 32.66 -14.45 5.51
CA SER A 223 32.96 -14.35 4.07
C SER A 223 32.15 -13.24 3.38
N ALA A 224 32.65 -12.71 2.26
CA ALA A 224 31.94 -11.69 1.46
C ALA A 224 30.50 -12.11 1.09
N HIS A 225 30.27 -13.39 0.84
CA HIS A 225 28.93 -13.91 0.49
C HIS A 225 27.99 -14.01 1.69
N LEU A 226 28.53 -14.15 2.91
CA LEU A 226 27.73 -14.07 4.13
C LEU A 226 27.26 -12.63 4.36
N LEU A 227 28.14 -11.65 4.16
CA LEU A 227 27.78 -10.23 4.23
C LEU A 227 26.77 -9.84 3.13
N ALA A 228 26.94 -10.37 1.91
CA ALA A 228 25.97 -10.18 0.83
C ALA A 228 24.61 -10.86 1.12
N LEU A 229 24.61 -12.02 1.80
CA LEU A 229 23.36 -12.64 2.25
C LEU A 229 22.66 -11.76 3.30
N ILE A 230 23.40 -11.17 4.23
CA ILE A 230 22.83 -10.22 5.21
C ILE A 230 22.18 -9.04 4.51
N ASP A 231 22.86 -8.44 3.52
CA ASP A 231 22.29 -7.35 2.73
C ASP A 231 21.01 -7.78 2.00
N LEU A 232 21.02 -8.96 1.38
CA LEU A 232 19.86 -9.53 0.70
C LEU A 232 18.65 -9.71 1.63
N LEU A 233 18.85 -9.98 2.93
CA LEU A 233 17.74 -10.12 3.89
C LEU A 233 16.96 -8.82 4.10
N PHE A 234 17.57 -7.66 3.89
CA PHE A 234 16.86 -6.37 3.97
C PHE A 234 16.09 -6.03 2.69
N GLU A 235 16.44 -6.66 1.57
CA GLU A 235 15.68 -6.60 0.32
C GLU A 235 14.58 -7.68 0.26
N GLN A 236 14.88 -8.87 0.77
CA GLN A 236 14.01 -10.05 0.77
C GLN A 236 14.07 -10.74 2.15
N PRO A 237 13.25 -10.30 3.12
CA PRO A 237 13.24 -10.84 4.49
C PRO A 237 12.83 -12.31 4.57
N VAL A 238 12.13 -12.81 3.54
CA VAL A 238 11.76 -14.21 3.39
C VAL A 238 12.34 -14.75 2.10
N LEU A 239 13.17 -15.78 2.20
CA LEU A 239 13.88 -16.35 1.05
C LEU A 239 13.99 -17.87 1.10
N THR A 240 14.47 -18.45 0.01
CA THR A 240 14.74 -19.89 -0.15
C THR A 240 16.17 -20.11 -0.61
N ALA A 241 16.70 -21.32 -0.46
CA ALA A 241 18.04 -21.65 -0.97
C ALA A 241 18.23 -21.36 -2.48
N PRO A 242 17.25 -21.65 -3.37
CA PRO A 242 17.33 -21.23 -4.77
C PRO A 242 17.44 -19.70 -4.99
N ILE A 243 16.77 -18.89 -4.16
CA ILE A 243 16.86 -17.42 -4.23
C ILE A 243 18.29 -16.96 -3.90
N VAL A 244 18.87 -17.50 -2.82
CA VAL A 244 20.25 -17.20 -2.39
C VAL A 244 21.25 -17.66 -3.45
N GLN A 245 21.05 -18.87 -3.99
CA GLN A 245 21.89 -19.42 -5.05
C GLN A 245 21.96 -18.48 -6.26
N LYS A 246 20.79 -18.03 -6.74
CA LYS A 246 20.67 -17.15 -7.90
C LYS A 246 21.27 -15.77 -7.64
N HIS A 247 20.94 -15.14 -6.51
CA HIS A 247 21.40 -13.78 -6.22
C HIS A 247 22.90 -13.71 -5.91
N LEU A 248 23.45 -14.70 -5.22
CA LEU A 248 24.86 -14.69 -4.83
C LEU A 248 25.79 -15.40 -5.82
N GLY A 249 25.26 -16.06 -6.86
CA GLY A 249 26.07 -16.78 -7.85
C GLY A 249 26.82 -17.99 -7.25
N VAL A 250 26.23 -18.63 -6.24
CA VAL A 250 26.86 -19.72 -5.47
C VAL A 250 26.31 -21.09 -5.82
N THR A 251 26.98 -22.16 -5.37
CA THR A 251 26.39 -23.51 -5.46
C THR A 251 25.24 -23.67 -4.45
N HIS A 252 24.26 -24.52 -4.76
CA HIS A 252 23.17 -24.81 -3.83
C HIS A 252 23.67 -25.31 -2.46
N ALA A 253 24.69 -26.17 -2.45
CA ALA A 253 25.31 -26.66 -1.22
C ALA A 253 25.89 -25.51 -0.39
N TRP A 254 26.47 -24.50 -1.04
CA TRP A 254 27.02 -23.37 -0.33
C TRP A 254 25.94 -22.40 0.18
N ALA A 255 24.90 -22.12 -0.63
CA ALA A 255 23.73 -21.37 -0.18
C ALA A 255 23.11 -21.99 1.08
N MET A 256 22.95 -23.32 1.10
CA MET A 256 22.48 -24.06 2.28
C MET A 256 23.40 -23.92 3.50
N ARG A 257 24.72 -23.87 3.30
CA ARG A 257 25.68 -23.64 4.40
C ARG A 257 25.53 -22.24 4.99
N LEU A 258 25.39 -21.21 4.16
CA LEU A 258 25.17 -19.84 4.62
C LEU A 258 23.84 -19.71 5.38
N LEU A 259 22.77 -20.29 4.83
CA LEU A 259 21.46 -20.32 5.48
C LEU A 259 21.51 -21.02 6.84
N ARG A 260 22.14 -22.20 6.93
CA ARG A 260 22.28 -22.92 8.21
C ARG A 260 23.02 -22.09 9.26
N ARG A 261 24.09 -21.40 8.86
CA ARG A 261 24.82 -20.53 9.77
C ARG A 261 23.93 -19.45 10.37
N LEU A 262 23.16 -18.75 9.52
CA LEU A 262 22.22 -17.71 10.00
C LEU A 262 21.06 -18.27 10.83
N VAL A 263 20.69 -19.55 10.65
CA VAL A 263 19.71 -20.23 11.50
C VAL A 263 20.30 -20.58 12.87
N GLU A 264 21.54 -21.08 12.90
CA GLU A 264 22.28 -21.37 14.14
C GLU A 264 22.50 -20.11 14.97
N ASP A 265 22.77 -18.98 14.31
CA ASP A 265 22.96 -17.67 14.92
C ASP A 265 21.62 -16.97 15.28
N GLY A 266 20.47 -17.62 15.02
CA GLY A 266 19.13 -17.12 15.38
C GLY A 266 18.56 -16.01 14.48
N ILE A 267 19.31 -15.58 13.46
CA ILE A 267 18.91 -14.54 12.50
C ILE A 267 17.75 -15.02 11.61
N LEU A 268 17.81 -16.28 11.18
CA LEU A 268 16.79 -16.90 10.33
C LEU A 268 16.04 -18.00 11.06
N SER A 269 14.76 -18.12 10.77
CA SER A 269 13.94 -19.27 11.19
C SER A 269 13.24 -19.90 9.99
N PRO A 270 13.11 -21.24 9.95
CA PRO A 270 12.33 -21.90 8.92
C PRO A 270 10.84 -21.56 9.08
N ILE A 271 10.17 -21.20 7.99
CA ILE A 271 8.73 -20.91 7.96
C ILE A 271 7.99 -22.15 7.44
N GLY A 272 7.03 -22.63 8.23
CA GLY A 272 6.17 -23.75 7.88
C GLY A 272 6.87 -25.12 7.94
N GLN A 273 6.18 -26.15 7.42
CA GLN A 273 6.61 -27.55 7.54
C GLN A 273 7.26 -28.12 6.26
N ALA A 274 7.35 -27.33 5.18
CA ALA A 274 7.86 -27.80 3.90
C ALA A 274 9.33 -28.25 4.00
N ARG A 275 9.64 -29.42 3.42
CA ARG A 275 11.01 -29.96 3.33
C ARG A 275 11.73 -29.55 2.05
N ARG A 276 10.99 -29.37 0.95
CA ARG A 276 11.51 -28.91 -0.35
C ARG A 276 11.21 -27.42 -0.52
N ASN A 277 12.15 -26.65 -1.06
CA ASN A 277 12.05 -25.18 -1.18
C ASN A 277 11.62 -24.51 0.13
N ARG A 278 12.23 -24.95 1.23
CA ARG A 278 11.94 -24.42 2.56
C ARG A 278 12.17 -22.91 2.59
N LEU A 279 11.20 -22.20 3.15
CA LEU A 279 11.24 -20.76 3.37
C LEU A 279 11.99 -20.48 4.67
N TYR A 280 12.81 -19.43 4.66
CA TYR A 280 13.52 -18.91 5.82
C TYR A 280 13.15 -17.44 5.97
N GLY A 281 12.72 -17.05 7.17
CA GLY A 281 12.36 -15.67 7.51
C GLY A 281 13.33 -15.04 8.49
N ALA A 282 13.72 -13.80 8.23
CA ALA A 282 14.47 -12.96 9.16
C ALA A 282 13.53 -12.36 10.21
N ARG A 283 13.41 -13.03 11.36
CA ARG A 283 12.39 -12.72 12.37
C ARG A 283 12.43 -11.26 12.84
N GLU A 284 13.62 -10.74 13.15
CA GLU A 284 13.78 -9.37 13.64
C GLU A 284 13.43 -8.32 12.57
N ILE A 285 13.70 -8.61 11.29
CA ILE A 285 13.29 -7.72 10.19
C ILE A 285 11.77 -7.72 10.06
N LEU A 286 11.14 -8.89 10.07
CA LEU A 286 9.69 -9.01 9.98
C LEU A 286 9.00 -8.31 11.16
N GLN A 287 9.51 -8.48 12.38
CA GLN A 287 9.01 -7.78 13.57
C GLN A 287 9.17 -6.26 13.45
N ALA A 288 10.32 -5.78 12.97
CA ALA A 288 10.54 -4.35 12.76
C ALA A 288 9.60 -3.74 11.70
N LEU A 289 9.09 -4.55 10.76
CA LEU A 289 8.09 -4.13 9.77
C LEU A 289 6.66 -4.13 10.32
N GLU A 290 6.33 -5.13 11.16
CA GLU A 290 4.98 -5.35 11.71
C GLU A 290 4.67 -4.50 12.95
N GLU A 291 5.67 -4.22 13.80
CA GLU A 291 5.44 -3.46 15.03
C GLU A 291 5.03 -2.02 14.68
N PRO A 292 3.83 -1.55 15.11
CA PRO A 292 3.51 -0.14 15.03
C PRO A 292 4.48 0.60 15.95
N SER A 293 5.14 1.62 15.43
CA SER A 293 6.09 2.44 16.20
C SER A 293 5.39 3.24 17.32
N HIS A 294 4.06 3.26 17.29
CA HIS A 294 3.18 3.83 18.29
C HIS A 294 2.54 2.72 19.13
N ALA A 295 3.30 2.14 20.04
CA ALA A 295 2.72 1.72 21.31
C ALA A 295 2.46 3.00 22.13
N GLU A 296 1.18 3.28 22.41
CA GLU A 296 0.75 4.19 23.49
C GLU A 296 1.12 5.68 23.37
N GLU A 297 0.30 6.45 22.65
CA GLU A 297 -0.09 7.80 23.07
C GLU A 297 -1.60 7.95 22.90
N ALA A 298 -2.34 7.24 23.76
CA ALA A 298 -3.75 7.52 24.02
C ALA A 298 -3.82 8.15 25.42
N HIS A 299 -3.77 9.48 25.47
CA HIS A 299 -4.22 10.28 26.58
C HIS A 299 -5.24 11.29 26.08
#